data_AF-A0A1J3D4G1-F1
#
_entry.id   AF-A0A1J3D4G1-F1
#
_cell.length_a   1.000
_cell.length_b   1.000
_cell.length_c   1.000
_cell.angle_alpha   90.00
_cell.angle_beta   90.00
_cell.angle_gamma   90.00
#
_symmetry.space_group_name_H-M   'P 1'
#
loop_
_entity.id
_entity.type
_entity.pdbx_description
1 polymer ?
#
loop_
_entity_poly.entity_id
_entity_poly.type
_entity_poly.pdbx_seq_one_letter_code
_entity_poly.pdbx_strand_id
1 'polypeptide(L)'
;MENVAAQLKRGISRQFSTGSMRRTLSRQFTRQSSLDPRRNNMRFSFGRQSSLDPIRRSPESLSCEPQMMSVPENLDSTMQLLFMASKGDVHGVEELLDDGIDVNSIDLDGRTALHIASCEGHHDVVKVLLSRRANIDARDRWGSTAAVDAKYYGNVEVYNLLKARGAKAPKTRKTPMTVGNPKEVPEYELNPLELQVRKVDGISKGTYQVAKWNGTRVSVKISDKDSYSDPERVNAFTHELTLLAKARHPNIVQFVGAVTQNLPMMIVVEYNPKGDLSGYLQKKGRLSPSKALRFALDIARGMNYLHECKPDPIIHCDLTPKCQKYFAG
;
A
#
# COMPACT_ATOMS: atom_id res chain seq x y z
N MET A 1 -56.94 34.97 40.21
CA MET A 1 -56.89 33.49 40.17
C MET A 1 -57.88 33.04 39.13
N GLU A 2 -57.37 32.55 38.01
CA GLU A 2 -58.12 32.12 36.82
C GLU A 2 -58.87 30.82 37.10
N ASN A 3 -60.11 30.73 36.63
CA ASN A 3 -60.93 29.52 36.65
C ASN A 3 -61.49 29.26 35.24
N VAL A 4 -60.92 28.24 34.59
CA VAL A 4 -61.59 27.06 34.04
C VAL A 4 -62.95 27.23 33.31
N ALA A 5 -62.93 26.81 32.03
CA ALA A 5 -63.93 26.05 31.27
C ALA A 5 -65.12 26.74 30.54
N ALA A 6 -65.21 26.36 29.25
CA ALA A 6 -66.40 25.89 28.51
C ALA A 6 -67.48 26.94 28.14
N GLN A 7 -68.22 26.91 27.03
CA GLN A 7 -68.38 26.01 25.89
C GLN A 7 -69.43 26.61 24.93
N LEU A 8 -69.34 26.23 23.64
CA LEU A 8 -70.44 25.86 22.71
C LEU A 8 -71.40 26.90 22.09
N LYS A 9 -71.45 26.87 20.74
CA LYS A 9 -72.61 26.58 19.83
C LYS A 9 -72.18 26.99 18.40
N ARG A 10 -72.42 26.34 17.27
CA ARG A 10 -73.37 25.37 16.65
C ARG A 10 -72.61 24.79 15.41
N GLY A 11 -72.91 23.70 14.72
CA GLY A 11 -74.03 22.76 14.68
C GLY A 11 -74.02 22.05 13.31
N ILE A 12 -74.22 20.73 13.34
CA ILE A 12 -74.93 19.86 12.38
C ILE A 12 -74.23 19.42 11.07
N SER A 13 -74.34 18.11 10.89
CA SER A 13 -73.86 17.16 9.88
C SER A 13 -74.63 17.16 8.56
N ARG A 14 -74.04 16.54 7.52
CA ARG A 14 -74.67 15.52 6.66
C ARG A 14 -73.65 14.82 5.74
N GLN A 15 -73.87 13.51 5.55
CA GLN A 15 -73.06 12.54 4.81
C GLN A 15 -73.64 12.22 3.41
N PHE A 16 -72.87 11.40 2.65
CA PHE A 16 -73.20 10.55 1.47
C PHE A 16 -73.19 11.23 0.08
N SER A 17 -72.79 10.61 -1.04
CA SER A 17 -72.07 9.38 -1.41
C SER A 17 -71.87 9.36 -2.95
N THR A 18 -71.00 8.47 -3.45
CA THR A 18 -70.98 7.79 -4.77
C THR A 18 -70.55 8.49 -6.10
N GLY A 19 -69.58 7.85 -6.79
CA GLY A 19 -69.53 7.62 -8.27
C GLY A 19 -68.94 8.75 -9.13
N SER A 20 -68.16 8.55 -10.19
CA SER A 20 -67.84 7.36 -10.99
C SER A 20 -66.63 7.62 -11.92
N MET A 21 -65.98 6.51 -12.33
CA MET A 21 -65.30 6.23 -13.61
C MET A 21 -64.30 7.20 -14.28
N ARG A 22 -63.05 6.69 -14.32
CA ARG A 22 -62.17 6.47 -15.49
C ARG A 22 -62.01 7.60 -16.52
N ARG A 23 -60.79 8.15 -16.56
CA ARG A 23 -60.08 8.50 -17.80
C ARG A 23 -58.63 8.05 -17.72
N THR A 24 -58.28 7.09 -18.57
CA THR A 24 -56.91 6.74 -18.93
C THR A 24 -56.25 7.91 -19.66
N LEU A 25 -55.02 8.26 -19.29
CA LEU A 25 -54.09 8.99 -20.14
C LEU A 25 -52.66 8.60 -19.77
N SER A 26 -51.97 8.10 -20.78
CA SER A 26 -50.55 7.75 -20.79
C SER A 26 -49.69 8.95 -20.39
N ARG A 27 -48.58 8.69 -19.68
CA ARG A 27 -47.31 9.44 -19.82
C ARG A 27 -46.16 8.82 -19.02
N GLN A 28 -45.20 8.33 -19.80
CA GLN A 28 -43.75 8.31 -19.62
C GLN A 28 -43.19 8.39 -18.18
N PHE A 29 -42.50 7.31 -17.80
CA PHE A 29 -41.56 7.28 -16.68
C PHE A 29 -40.41 8.26 -16.89
N THR A 30 -40.43 9.36 -16.14
CA THR A 30 -39.22 10.13 -15.83
C THR A 30 -38.82 9.78 -14.40
N ARG A 31 -37.71 9.06 -14.24
CA ARG A 31 -37.13 8.79 -12.91
C ARG A 31 -36.69 10.12 -12.30
N GLN A 32 -37.34 10.49 -11.20
CA GLN A 32 -36.88 11.56 -10.32
C GLN A 32 -35.52 11.18 -9.73
N SER A 33 -34.58 12.11 -9.80
CA SER A 33 -33.29 12.08 -9.12
C SER A 33 -33.49 12.02 -7.61
N SER A 34 -32.94 10.99 -6.97
CA SER A 34 -32.96 10.80 -5.52
C SER A 34 -32.24 11.94 -4.80
N LEU A 35 -32.92 12.48 -3.78
CA LEU A 35 -32.36 13.38 -2.78
C LEU A 35 -31.48 12.57 -1.81
N ASP A 36 -30.22 12.35 -2.16
CA ASP A 36 -29.21 11.94 -1.18
C ASP A 36 -28.56 13.17 -0.55
N PRO A 37 -28.48 13.25 0.79
CA PRO A 37 -27.73 14.32 1.44
C PRO A 37 -26.25 14.17 1.07
N ARG A 38 -25.67 15.23 0.49
CA ARG A 38 -24.24 15.36 0.19
C ARG A 38 -23.40 15.13 1.44
N ARG A 39 -23.06 13.88 1.72
CA ARG A 39 -22.01 13.51 2.68
C ARG A 39 -20.68 13.84 2.02
N ASN A 40 -20.03 14.88 2.51
CA ASN A 40 -18.65 15.21 2.22
C ASN A 40 -17.72 14.19 2.94
N ASN A 41 -17.89 12.90 2.62
CA ASN A 41 -16.97 11.85 3.02
C ASN A 41 -15.90 11.78 1.93
N MET A 42 -14.85 12.60 2.08
CA MET A 42 -13.55 12.31 1.46
C MET A 42 -12.92 11.12 2.19
N ARG A 43 -13.56 9.96 2.05
CA ARG A 43 -13.10 8.68 2.56
C ARG A 43 -12.71 7.87 1.34
N PHE A 44 -11.43 7.92 1.00
CA PHE A 44 -10.69 7.08 0.06
C PHE A 44 -11.54 6.29 -0.95
N SER A 45 -11.64 6.81 -2.18
CA SER A 45 -12.10 6.03 -3.34
C SER A 45 -10.88 5.38 -4.02
N PHE A 46 -10.50 4.18 -3.60
CA PHE A 46 -9.70 3.33 -4.48
C PHE A 46 -10.63 2.81 -5.57
N GLY A 47 -10.36 3.21 -6.81
CA GLY A 47 -10.99 2.63 -7.98
C GLY A 47 -10.85 1.11 -7.92
N ARG A 48 -11.96 0.40 -8.13
CA ARG A 48 -11.95 -1.04 -8.38
C ARG A 48 -11.09 -1.29 -9.61
N GLN A 49 -9.82 -1.64 -9.43
CA GLN A 49 -9.04 -2.29 -10.49
C GLN A 49 -9.35 -3.78 -10.42
N SER A 50 -10.50 -4.16 -10.97
CA SER A 50 -10.79 -5.55 -11.31
C SER A 50 -10.77 -5.65 -12.83
N SER A 51 -9.59 -5.92 -13.38
CA SER A 51 -9.44 -6.30 -14.79
C SER A 51 -9.78 -7.79 -14.92
N LEU A 52 -11.06 -8.08 -15.14
CA LEU A 52 -11.54 -9.38 -15.60
C LEU A 52 -12.08 -9.17 -17.03
N ASP A 53 -11.17 -9.02 -17.99
CA ASP A 53 -11.52 -9.08 -19.41
C ASP A 53 -11.26 -10.50 -19.95
N PRO A 54 -12.29 -11.25 -20.37
CA PRO A 54 -12.16 -12.63 -20.83
C PRO A 54 -11.95 -12.70 -22.36
N ILE A 55 -11.14 -11.81 -22.94
CA ILE A 55 -10.88 -11.85 -24.39
C ILE A 55 -9.65 -12.71 -24.65
N ARG A 56 -9.91 -13.99 -24.97
CA ARG A 56 -8.96 -14.88 -25.64
C ARG A 56 -8.54 -14.26 -26.97
N ARG A 57 -7.27 -13.86 -27.11
CA ARG A 57 -6.67 -13.65 -28.42
C ARG A 57 -6.26 -15.02 -28.97
N SER A 58 -6.93 -15.45 -30.03
CA SER A 58 -6.57 -16.60 -30.86
C SER A 58 -5.27 -16.33 -31.63
N PRO A 59 -4.48 -17.39 -31.94
CA PRO A 59 -3.25 -17.24 -32.71
C PRO A 59 -3.60 -17.25 -34.20
N GLU A 60 -3.42 -16.12 -34.88
CA GLU A 60 -3.39 -16.10 -36.34
C GLU A 60 -1.94 -16.06 -36.83
N SER A 61 -1.69 -17.01 -37.72
CA SER A 61 -0.47 -17.36 -38.42
C SER A 61 0.06 -16.25 -39.33
N LEU A 62 1.34 -15.91 -39.21
CA LEU A 62 2.17 -15.46 -40.32
C LEU A 62 3.58 -16.02 -40.21
N SER A 63 4.09 -16.41 -41.38
CA SER A 63 5.25 -17.24 -41.67
C SER A 63 6.57 -16.46 -41.87
N CYS A 64 7.67 -17.14 -41.54
CA CYS A 64 9.02 -17.09 -42.15
C CYS A 64 10.01 -15.93 -41.87
N GLU A 65 11.20 -16.39 -41.45
CA GLU A 65 12.58 -15.89 -41.56
C GLU A 65 13.23 -15.02 -40.44
N PRO A 66 14.53 -15.29 -40.12
CA PRO A 66 15.19 -14.86 -38.89
C PRO A 66 15.69 -13.43 -39.02
N GLN A 67 14.87 -12.47 -38.60
CA GLN A 67 15.27 -11.08 -38.49
C GLN A 67 15.71 -10.78 -37.06
N MET A 68 17.00 -10.46 -36.94
CA MET A 68 17.62 -9.62 -35.92
C MET A 68 16.57 -8.94 -35.01
N MET A 69 16.47 -9.39 -33.77
CA MET A 69 15.45 -8.93 -32.81
C MET A 69 15.62 -7.44 -32.52
N SER A 70 14.91 -6.60 -33.25
CA SER A 70 14.81 -5.17 -33.02
C SER A 70 14.17 -4.90 -31.66
N VAL A 71 14.75 -3.95 -30.93
CA VAL A 71 14.17 -3.42 -29.70
C VAL A 71 12.74 -2.93 -30.00
N PRO A 72 11.74 -3.30 -29.18
CA PRO A 72 10.40 -2.73 -29.32
C PRO A 72 10.42 -1.20 -29.24
N GLU A 73 9.95 -0.50 -30.28
CA GLU A 73 10.02 0.96 -30.42
C GLU A 73 9.23 1.77 -29.35
N ASN A 74 8.49 1.10 -28.47
CA ASN A 74 7.65 1.72 -27.42
C ASN A 74 8.21 1.54 -25.99
N LEU A 75 9.50 1.22 -25.85
CA LEU A 75 10.14 1.12 -24.54
C LEU A 75 10.70 2.48 -24.10
N ASP A 76 10.50 2.83 -22.83
CA ASP A 76 11.17 3.98 -22.22
C ASP A 76 12.70 3.80 -22.33
N SER A 77 13.45 4.88 -22.49
CA SER A 77 14.90 4.84 -22.72
C SER A 77 15.64 4.09 -21.60
N THR A 78 15.10 4.18 -20.39
CA THR A 78 15.51 3.39 -19.22
C THR A 78 15.35 1.89 -19.50
N MET A 79 14.16 1.41 -19.86
CA MET A 79 13.91 0.01 -20.18
C MET A 79 14.76 -0.49 -21.34
N GLN A 80 15.06 0.36 -22.32
CA GLN A 80 15.96 0.02 -23.42
C GLN A 80 17.38 -0.28 -22.91
N LEU A 81 17.93 0.58 -22.05
CA LEU A 81 19.24 0.35 -21.42
C LEU A 81 19.26 -0.95 -20.61
N LEU A 82 18.21 -1.20 -19.82
CA LEU A 82 18.07 -2.42 -19.02
C LEU A 82 17.97 -3.68 -19.91
N PHE A 83 17.26 -3.59 -21.04
CA PHE A 83 17.16 -4.69 -22.00
C PHE A 83 18.50 -5.01 -22.68
N MET A 84 19.23 -3.98 -23.13
CA MET A 84 20.56 -4.17 -23.73
C MET A 84 21.55 -4.75 -22.71
N ALA A 85 21.49 -4.29 -21.46
CA ALA A 85 22.27 -4.86 -20.37
C ALA A 85 21.93 -6.32 -20.08
N SER A 86 20.66 -6.73 -20.21
CA SER A 86 20.23 -8.13 -20.08
C SER A 86 20.73 -9.00 -21.23
N LYS A 87 20.82 -8.45 -22.44
CA LYS A 87 21.33 -9.15 -23.63
C LYS A 87 22.85 -9.27 -23.66
N GLY A 88 23.55 -8.46 -22.88
CA GLY A 88 25.01 -8.38 -22.96
C GLY A 88 25.51 -7.53 -24.13
N ASP A 89 24.65 -6.69 -24.71
CA ASP A 89 25.01 -5.83 -25.85
C ASP A 89 25.81 -4.63 -25.38
N VAL A 90 27.14 -4.75 -25.47
CA VAL A 90 28.07 -3.70 -25.04
C VAL A 90 27.93 -2.44 -25.90
N HIS A 91 27.81 -2.60 -27.22
CA HIS A 91 27.76 -1.47 -28.14
C HIS A 91 26.48 -0.66 -27.95
N GLY A 92 25.35 -1.36 -27.83
CA GLY A 92 24.07 -0.75 -27.55
C GLY A 92 24.03 0.00 -26.21
N VAL A 93 24.62 -0.57 -25.17
CA VAL A 93 24.75 0.11 -23.87
C VAL A 93 25.62 1.36 -23.98
N GLU A 94 26.72 1.32 -24.73
CA GLU A 94 27.57 2.50 -24.95
C GLU A 94 26.83 3.62 -25.69
N GLU A 95 26.15 3.29 -26.80
CA GLU A 95 25.38 4.24 -27.61
C GLU A 95 24.32 4.96 -26.77
N LEU A 96 23.52 4.20 -26.00
CA LEU A 96 22.50 4.78 -25.12
C LEU A 96 23.07 5.70 -24.04
N LEU A 97 24.24 5.37 -23.50
CA LEU A 97 24.91 6.22 -22.50
C LEU A 97 25.53 7.47 -23.15
N ASP A 98 25.93 7.39 -24.42
CA ASP A 98 26.39 8.54 -25.20
C ASP A 98 25.23 9.48 -25.61
N ASP A 99 24.03 8.93 -25.81
CA ASP A 99 22.79 9.68 -26.00
C ASP A 99 22.32 10.43 -24.72
N GLY A 100 23.05 10.26 -23.61
CA GLY A 100 22.83 11.02 -22.38
C GLY A 100 21.86 10.38 -21.39
N ILE A 101 21.54 9.09 -21.56
CA ILE A 101 20.75 8.34 -20.58
C ILE A 101 21.54 8.23 -19.27
N ASP A 102 20.85 8.43 -18.13
CA ASP A 102 21.48 8.25 -16.82
C ASP A 102 21.80 6.76 -16.61
N VAL A 103 23.09 6.46 -16.42
CA VAL A 103 23.59 5.11 -16.10
C VAL A 103 22.94 4.51 -14.85
N ASN A 104 22.43 5.36 -13.95
CA ASN A 104 21.77 4.96 -12.70
C ASN A 104 20.25 4.92 -12.82
N SER A 105 19.71 4.96 -14.04
CA SER A 105 18.29 4.73 -14.28
C SER A 105 17.83 3.41 -13.68
N ILE A 106 16.63 3.41 -13.10
CA ILE A 106 16.06 2.28 -12.36
C ILE A 106 14.75 1.81 -12.98
N ASP A 107 14.46 0.51 -12.90
CA ASP A 107 13.12 -0.03 -13.16
C ASP A 107 12.18 0.13 -11.95
N LEU A 108 10.97 -0.43 -12.09
CA LEU A 108 9.96 -0.47 -11.03
C LEU A 108 10.46 -1.17 -9.76
N ASP A 109 11.41 -2.09 -9.87
CA ASP A 109 12.02 -2.80 -8.75
C ASP A 109 13.26 -2.08 -8.22
N GLY A 110 13.56 -0.88 -8.70
CA GLY A 110 14.74 -0.13 -8.28
C GLY A 110 16.06 -0.70 -8.82
N ARG A 111 16.01 -1.63 -9.79
CA ARG A 111 17.20 -2.26 -10.38
C ARG A 111 17.77 -1.36 -11.46
N THR A 112 19.08 -1.19 -11.42
CA THR A 112 19.84 -0.51 -12.47
C THR A 112 20.32 -1.50 -13.53
N ALA A 113 20.81 -0.98 -14.67
CA ALA A 113 21.50 -1.79 -15.67
C ALA A 113 22.65 -2.64 -15.08
N LEU A 114 23.31 -2.13 -14.03
CA LEU A 114 24.39 -2.85 -13.34
C LEU A 114 23.86 -4.08 -12.58
N HIS A 115 22.68 -4.03 -11.98
CA HIS A 115 22.05 -5.19 -11.34
C HIS A 115 21.77 -6.27 -12.39
N ILE A 116 21.12 -5.88 -13.49
CA ILE A 116 20.75 -6.81 -14.57
C ILE A 116 21.98 -7.48 -15.19
N ALA A 117 22.98 -6.69 -15.59
CA ALA A 117 24.22 -7.25 -16.17
C ALA A 117 24.94 -8.18 -15.17
N SER A 118 24.79 -7.93 -13.86
CA SER A 118 25.36 -8.77 -12.82
C SER A 118 24.59 -10.07 -12.58
N CYS A 119 23.26 -10.05 -12.70
CA CYS A 119 22.42 -11.26 -12.67
C CYS A 119 22.72 -12.19 -13.85
N GLU A 120 22.93 -11.62 -15.04
CA GLU A 120 23.16 -12.39 -16.27
C GLU A 120 24.64 -12.76 -16.50
N GLY A 121 25.56 -12.13 -15.77
CA GLY A 121 27.00 -12.46 -15.83
C GLY A 121 27.76 -11.74 -16.94
N HIS A 122 27.20 -10.68 -17.52
CA HIS A 122 27.78 -9.93 -18.64
C HIS A 122 28.92 -9.02 -18.19
N HIS A 123 30.10 -9.62 -18.02
CA HIS A 123 31.30 -8.95 -17.51
C HIS A 123 31.71 -7.68 -18.27
N ASP A 124 31.62 -7.67 -19.60
CA ASP A 124 32.04 -6.51 -20.39
C ASP A 124 31.04 -5.35 -20.31
N VAL A 125 29.74 -5.64 -20.27
CA VAL A 125 28.72 -4.62 -19.98
C VAL A 125 28.94 -4.02 -18.59
N VAL A 126 29.24 -4.86 -17.58
CA VAL A 126 29.56 -4.37 -16.22
C VAL A 126 30.75 -3.42 -16.25
N LYS A 127 31.82 -3.71 -17.01
CA LYS A 127 32.97 -2.79 -17.14
C LYS A 127 32.57 -1.44 -17.73
N VAL A 128 31.74 -1.43 -18.78
CA VAL A 128 31.26 -0.20 -19.42
C VAL A 128 30.42 0.62 -18.44
N LEU A 129 29.46 -0.01 -17.76
CA LEU A 129 28.63 0.69 -16.77
C LEU A 129 29.49 1.31 -15.65
N LEU A 130 30.52 0.58 -15.17
CA LEU A 130 31.44 1.08 -14.17
C LEU A 130 32.37 2.19 -14.68
N SER A 131 32.78 2.17 -15.96
CA SER A 131 33.58 3.24 -16.57
C SER A 131 32.76 4.53 -16.69
N ARG A 132 31.45 4.40 -16.92
CA ARG A 132 30.45 5.48 -16.95
C ARG A 132 29.95 5.90 -15.56
N ARG A 133 30.66 5.54 -14.49
CA ARG A 133 30.36 5.91 -13.09
C ARG A 133 29.01 5.39 -12.56
N ALA A 134 28.59 4.19 -12.96
CA ALA A 134 27.47 3.51 -12.32
C ALA A 134 27.68 3.40 -10.79
N ASN A 135 26.61 3.61 -10.03
CA ASN A 135 26.61 3.48 -8.59
C ASN A 135 26.70 2.00 -8.19
N ILE A 136 27.89 1.58 -7.78
CA ILE A 136 28.21 0.20 -7.37
C ILE A 136 27.39 -0.24 -6.16
N ASP A 137 27.13 0.68 -5.23
CA ASP A 137 26.40 0.43 -3.98
C ASP A 137 24.89 0.73 -4.12
N ALA A 138 24.39 0.91 -5.36
CA ALA A 138 22.96 1.04 -5.61
C ALA A 138 22.20 -0.16 -5.05
N ARG A 139 21.01 0.10 -4.51
CA ARG A 139 20.15 -0.91 -3.92
C ARG A 139 18.82 -0.97 -4.63
N ASP A 140 18.42 -2.18 -4.98
CA ASP A 140 17.08 -2.45 -5.47
C ASP A 140 16.04 -2.40 -4.33
N ARG A 141 14.78 -2.63 -4.70
CA ARG A 141 13.63 -2.70 -3.79
C ARG A 141 13.83 -3.68 -2.65
N TRP A 142 14.56 -4.78 -2.86
CA TRP A 142 14.82 -5.82 -1.86
C TRP A 142 16.10 -5.56 -1.05
N GLY A 143 16.76 -4.42 -1.29
CA GLY A 143 18.00 -4.06 -0.63
C GLY A 143 19.21 -4.89 -1.09
N SER A 144 19.08 -5.61 -2.21
CA SER A 144 20.19 -6.27 -2.89
C SER A 144 21.08 -5.23 -3.57
N THR A 145 22.30 -5.64 -3.87
CA THR A 145 23.27 -4.85 -4.65
C THR A 145 23.71 -5.71 -5.81
N ALA A 146 24.17 -5.11 -6.91
CA ALA A 146 24.69 -5.84 -8.06
C ALA A 146 25.70 -6.95 -7.70
N ALA A 147 26.54 -6.74 -6.67
CA ALA A 147 27.49 -7.75 -6.19
C ALA A 147 26.80 -8.94 -5.51
N VAL A 148 25.72 -8.71 -4.74
CA VAL A 148 24.95 -9.79 -4.12
C VAL A 148 24.24 -10.61 -5.19
N ASP A 149 23.68 -9.94 -6.20
CA ASP A 149 22.99 -10.62 -7.31
C ASP A 149 23.96 -11.50 -8.09
N ALA A 150 25.12 -10.96 -8.48
CA ALA A 150 26.17 -11.75 -9.15
C ALA A 150 26.54 -13.00 -8.35
N LYS A 151 26.67 -12.86 -7.02
CA LYS A 151 26.97 -14.01 -6.15
C LYS A 151 25.82 -15.01 -6.08
N TYR A 152 24.58 -14.54 -5.99
CA TYR A 152 23.38 -15.39 -5.90
C TYR A 152 23.17 -16.23 -7.16
N TYR A 153 23.37 -15.62 -8.34
CA TYR A 153 23.26 -16.29 -9.63
C TYR A 153 24.51 -17.07 -10.05
N GLY A 154 25.59 -17.04 -9.25
CA GLY A 154 26.82 -17.82 -9.49
C GLY A 154 27.82 -17.17 -10.45
N ASN A 155 27.66 -15.89 -10.78
CA ASN A 155 28.54 -15.13 -11.68
C ASN A 155 29.79 -14.64 -10.93
N VAL A 156 30.71 -15.57 -10.67
CA VAL A 156 31.91 -15.34 -9.85
C VAL A 156 32.83 -14.25 -10.45
N GLU A 157 32.97 -14.19 -11.78
CA GLU A 157 33.81 -13.20 -12.45
C GLU A 157 33.31 -11.77 -12.22
N VAL A 158 32.02 -11.54 -12.42
CA VAL A 158 31.37 -10.24 -12.17
C VAL A 158 31.45 -9.89 -10.69
N TYR A 159 31.18 -10.84 -9.80
CA TYR A 159 31.30 -10.61 -8.35
C TYR A 159 32.72 -10.16 -7.96
N ASN A 160 33.74 -10.82 -8.48
CA ASN A 160 35.14 -10.48 -8.20
C ASN A 160 35.49 -9.10 -8.78
N LEU A 161 35.02 -8.76 -9.98
CA LEU A 161 35.19 -7.44 -10.59
C LEU A 161 34.56 -6.34 -9.71
N LEU A 162 33.30 -6.51 -9.30
CA LEU A 162 32.60 -5.54 -8.45
C LEU A 162 33.30 -5.37 -7.10
N LYS A 163 33.72 -6.48 -6.48
CA LYS A 163 34.47 -6.46 -5.22
C LYS A 163 35.82 -5.74 -5.36
N ALA A 164 36.55 -5.97 -6.46
CA ALA A 164 37.80 -5.29 -6.75
C ALA A 164 37.61 -3.77 -6.96
N ARG A 165 36.46 -3.36 -7.49
CA ARG A 165 36.06 -1.95 -7.66
C ARG A 165 35.46 -1.32 -6.41
N GLY A 166 35.50 -2.01 -5.27
CA GLY A 166 35.10 -1.47 -3.97
C GLY A 166 33.65 -1.70 -3.58
N ALA A 167 32.92 -2.59 -4.27
CA ALA A 167 31.55 -2.95 -3.90
C ALA A 167 31.49 -3.43 -2.45
N LYS A 168 30.61 -2.81 -1.64
CA LYS A 168 30.40 -3.25 -0.27
C LYS A 168 29.31 -4.30 -0.26
N ALA A 169 29.62 -5.47 0.29
CA ALA A 169 28.58 -6.43 0.63
C ALA A 169 27.59 -5.73 1.58
N PRO A 170 26.29 -5.66 1.23
CA PRO A 170 25.31 -5.01 2.07
C PRO A 170 25.28 -5.78 3.40
N LYS A 171 25.46 -5.05 4.50
CA LYS A 171 25.25 -5.57 5.87
C LYS A 171 23.75 -5.70 6.17
N THR A 172 22.92 -5.95 5.18
CA THR A 172 21.49 -6.16 5.36
C THR A 172 21.34 -7.57 5.93
N ARG A 173 21.04 -7.65 7.22
CA ARG A 173 20.55 -8.90 7.79
C ARG A 173 19.24 -9.23 7.10
N LYS A 174 19.10 -10.45 6.61
CA LYS A 174 17.81 -10.93 6.11
C LYS A 174 16.80 -10.81 7.24
N THR A 175 15.61 -10.32 6.93
CA THR A 175 14.51 -10.37 7.88
C THR A 175 14.07 -11.82 8.07
N PRO A 176 13.53 -12.18 9.24
CA PRO A 176 12.97 -13.51 9.45
C PRO A 176 11.78 -13.82 8.52
N MET A 177 11.18 -12.79 7.93
CA MET A 177 10.06 -12.91 6.97
C MET A 177 10.51 -12.83 5.50
N THR A 178 11.83 -12.81 5.21
CA THR A 178 12.31 -12.72 3.83
C THR A 178 11.97 -13.99 3.08
N VAL A 179 11.30 -13.87 1.93
CA VAL A 179 11.06 -14.98 1.01
C VAL A 179 12.18 -15.08 -0.02
N GLY A 180 12.48 -16.30 -0.47
CA GLY A 180 13.52 -16.53 -1.49
C GLY A 180 13.05 -16.27 -2.91
N ASN A 181 11.75 -16.41 -3.16
CA ASN A 181 11.15 -16.30 -4.48
C ASN A 181 10.30 -15.02 -4.56
N PRO A 182 10.49 -14.15 -5.57
CA PRO A 182 9.70 -12.92 -5.71
C PRO A 182 8.19 -13.17 -5.85
N LYS A 183 7.77 -14.35 -6.33
CA LYS A 183 6.33 -14.71 -6.44
C LYS A 183 5.67 -14.99 -5.09
N GLU A 184 6.45 -15.25 -4.05
CA GLU A 184 5.97 -15.51 -2.70
C GLU A 184 5.90 -14.22 -1.87
N VAL A 185 6.36 -13.09 -2.42
CA VAL A 185 6.28 -11.79 -1.76
C VAL A 185 4.81 -11.41 -1.61
N PRO A 186 4.35 -11.07 -0.39
CA PRO A 186 2.96 -10.70 -0.19
C PRO A 186 2.58 -9.42 -0.95
N GLU A 187 1.34 -9.35 -1.46
CA GLU A 187 0.84 -8.18 -2.20
C GLU A 187 0.83 -6.88 -1.38
N TYR A 188 0.80 -6.98 -0.05
CA TYR A 188 0.84 -5.83 0.86
C TYR A 188 2.26 -5.27 1.07
N GLU A 189 3.29 -5.88 0.46
CA GLU A 189 4.67 -5.44 0.62
C GLU A 189 4.90 -4.08 -0.05
N LEU A 190 5.36 -3.11 0.73
CA LEU A 190 5.65 -1.76 0.28
C LEU A 190 7.14 -1.59 0.03
N ASN A 191 7.48 -0.80 -0.99
CA ASN A 191 8.85 -0.39 -1.21
C ASN A 191 9.26 0.64 -0.15
N PRO A 192 10.30 0.38 0.68
CA PRO A 192 10.73 1.34 1.70
C PRO A 192 11.23 2.66 1.11
N LEU A 193 11.69 2.69 -0.14
CA LEU A 193 12.13 3.92 -0.81
C LEU A 193 10.98 4.89 -1.10
N GLU A 194 9.75 4.39 -1.20
CA GLU A 194 8.54 5.21 -1.40
C GLU A 194 8.07 5.88 -0.10
N LEU A 195 8.55 5.43 1.06
CA LEU A 195 8.14 5.92 2.37
C LEU A 195 9.03 7.07 2.85
N GLN A 196 8.51 8.29 2.79
CA GLN A 196 9.18 9.49 3.30
C GLN A 196 8.75 9.77 4.74
N VAL A 197 9.50 9.22 5.70
CA VAL A 197 9.26 9.44 7.13
C VAL A 197 9.69 10.85 7.52
N ARG A 198 8.77 11.64 8.10
CA ARG A 198 9.14 12.94 8.68
C ARG A 198 9.89 12.68 9.98
N LYS A 199 11.19 12.97 10.01
CA LYS A 199 11.98 12.98 11.27
C LYS A 199 11.50 14.13 12.15
N VAL A 200 10.43 13.91 12.90
CA VAL A 200 10.03 14.80 13.99
C VAL A 200 10.66 14.21 15.25
N ASP A 201 11.74 14.85 15.70
CA ASP A 201 12.41 14.76 17.00
C ASP A 201 12.31 13.42 17.76
N GLY A 202 13.34 12.59 17.59
CA GLY A 202 13.57 11.42 18.44
C GLY A 202 12.74 10.21 18.06
N ILE A 203 13.42 9.08 17.81
CA ILE A 203 12.78 7.78 17.57
C ILE A 203 12.14 7.34 18.90
N SER A 204 10.90 7.73 19.16
CA SER A 204 10.12 7.11 20.24
C SER A 204 9.73 5.69 19.79
N LYS A 205 10.41 4.71 20.38
CA LYS A 205 10.27 3.27 20.13
C LYS A 205 8.79 2.84 20.17
N GLY A 206 8.36 2.04 19.19
CA GLY A 206 7.01 1.46 19.14
C GLY A 206 5.86 2.44 18.92
N THR A 207 6.14 3.68 18.50
CA THR A 207 5.11 4.70 18.23
C THR A 207 4.91 4.90 16.73
N TYR A 208 3.66 5.12 16.31
CA TYR A 208 3.32 5.43 14.93
C TYR A 208 3.89 6.79 14.54
N GLN A 209 4.75 6.81 13.53
CA GLN A 209 5.33 8.03 12.95
C GLN A 209 4.55 8.46 11.72
N VAL A 210 4.49 9.76 11.47
CA VAL A 210 3.83 10.28 10.27
C VAL A 210 4.80 10.22 9.10
N ALA A 211 4.41 9.52 8.04
CA ALA A 211 5.15 9.45 6.79
C ALA A 211 4.28 9.89 5.61
N LYS A 212 4.93 10.10 4.46
CA LYS A 212 4.24 10.20 3.17
C LYS A 212 4.56 8.97 2.34
N TRP A 213 3.53 8.35 1.79
CA TRP A 213 3.61 7.28 0.81
C TRP A 213 2.89 7.76 -0.46
N ASN A 214 3.61 7.89 -1.58
CA ASN A 214 3.08 8.40 -2.86
C ASN A 214 2.27 9.72 -2.69
N GLY A 215 2.79 10.64 -1.88
CA GLY A 215 2.16 11.92 -1.55
C GLY A 215 1.03 11.86 -0.50
N THR A 216 0.52 10.66 -0.18
CA THR A 216 -0.53 10.43 0.82
C THR A 216 0.07 10.34 2.21
N ARG A 217 -0.56 10.98 3.21
CA ARG A 217 -0.11 10.87 4.61
C ARG A 217 -0.52 9.52 5.18
N VAL A 218 0.43 8.83 5.78
CA VAL A 218 0.26 7.53 6.43
C VAL A 218 0.91 7.52 7.81
N SER A 219 0.46 6.60 8.66
CA SER A 219 1.07 6.31 9.96
C SER A 219 1.92 5.05 9.83
N VAL A 220 3.18 5.10 10.24
CA VAL A 220 4.15 4.01 10.12
C VAL A 220 4.61 3.57 11.49
N LYS A 221 4.40 2.29 11.82
CA LYS A 221 4.98 1.64 13.00
C LYS A 221 6.27 0.97 12.57
N ILE A 222 7.40 1.41 13.11
CA ILE A 222 8.72 0.86 12.81
C ILE A 222 9.10 -0.13 13.91
N SER A 223 9.53 -1.33 13.52
CA SER A 223 10.05 -2.35 14.44
C SER A 223 11.52 -2.08 14.79
N ASP A 224 11.92 -2.30 16.04
CA ASP A 224 13.27 -1.97 16.52
C ASP A 224 14.34 -2.88 15.89
N LYS A 225 15.59 -2.39 15.83
CA LYS A 225 16.74 -3.10 15.25
C LYS A 225 17.05 -4.46 15.92
N ASP A 226 16.66 -4.62 17.17
CA ASP A 226 16.91 -5.83 17.97
C ASP A 226 15.68 -6.74 18.08
N SER A 227 14.53 -6.32 17.55
CA SER A 227 13.28 -7.10 17.59
C SER A 227 13.33 -8.37 16.75
N TYR A 228 14.28 -8.47 15.83
CA TYR A 228 14.41 -9.60 14.90
C TYR A 228 15.18 -10.79 15.47
N SER A 229 15.86 -10.61 16.62
CA SER A 229 16.58 -11.68 17.29
C SER A 229 15.64 -12.59 18.10
N ASP A 230 14.52 -12.04 18.57
CA ASP A 230 13.57 -12.73 19.43
C ASP A 230 12.41 -13.31 18.60
N PRO A 231 12.25 -14.63 18.53
CA PRO A 231 11.19 -15.25 17.72
C PRO A 231 9.78 -14.83 18.19
N GLU A 232 9.60 -14.56 19.48
CA GLU A 232 8.33 -14.09 20.04
C GLU A 232 7.92 -12.71 19.50
N ARG A 233 8.87 -11.78 19.34
CA ARG A 233 8.59 -10.45 18.79
C ARG A 233 8.27 -10.50 17.31
N VAL A 234 8.95 -11.39 16.57
CA VAL A 234 8.65 -11.66 15.18
C VAL A 234 7.25 -12.26 15.05
N ASN A 235 6.89 -13.22 15.90
CA ASN A 235 5.57 -13.83 15.92
C ASN A 235 4.47 -12.82 16.30
N ALA A 236 4.74 -11.92 17.26
CA ALA A 236 3.81 -10.85 17.59
C ALA A 236 3.60 -9.89 16.41
N PHE A 237 4.68 -9.55 15.70
CA PHE A 237 4.61 -8.72 14.49
C PHE A 237 3.84 -9.40 13.36
N THR A 238 4.12 -10.68 13.09
CA THR A 238 3.43 -11.45 12.05
C THR A 238 1.95 -11.62 12.39
N HIS A 239 1.62 -11.86 13.65
CA HIS A 239 0.24 -11.94 14.13
C HIS A 239 -0.49 -10.61 13.95
N GLU A 240 0.10 -9.50 14.40
CA GLU A 240 -0.47 -8.15 14.23
C GLU A 240 -0.72 -7.83 12.74
N LEU A 241 0.27 -8.10 11.89
CA LEU A 241 0.15 -7.90 10.45
C LEU A 241 -0.97 -8.75 9.85
N THR A 242 -1.10 -10.00 10.27
CA THR A 242 -2.15 -10.92 9.80
C THR A 242 -3.54 -10.42 10.18
N LEU A 243 -3.71 -9.89 11.39
CA LEU A 243 -4.98 -9.31 11.85
C LEU A 243 -5.33 -8.04 11.05
N LEU A 244 -4.37 -7.15 10.83
CA LEU A 244 -4.55 -5.91 10.07
C LEU A 244 -4.88 -6.19 8.59
N ALA A 245 -4.24 -7.19 7.98
CA ALA A 245 -4.53 -7.58 6.61
C ALA A 245 -5.95 -8.14 6.43
N LYS A 246 -6.48 -8.84 7.45
CA LYS A 246 -7.83 -9.42 7.45
C LYS A 246 -8.92 -8.40 7.73
N ALA A 247 -8.69 -7.44 8.64
CA ALA A 247 -9.72 -6.52 9.10
C ALA A 247 -9.90 -5.32 8.15
N ARG A 248 -11.01 -5.27 7.41
CA ARG A 248 -11.35 -4.16 6.51
C ARG A 248 -12.72 -3.60 6.85
N HIS A 249 -12.75 -2.56 7.67
CA HIS A 249 -14.00 -1.93 8.11
C HIS A 249 -13.86 -0.42 8.34
N PRO A 250 -14.89 0.39 8.05
CA PRO A 250 -14.88 1.85 8.28
C PRO A 250 -14.66 2.31 9.73
N ASN A 251 -14.76 1.43 10.72
CA ASN A 251 -14.53 1.76 12.12
C ASN A 251 -13.27 1.10 12.68
N ILE A 252 -12.45 0.52 11.81
CA ILE A 252 -11.14 -0.04 12.11
C ILE A 252 -10.10 0.78 11.34
N VAL A 253 -8.91 0.94 11.90
CA VAL A 253 -7.84 1.65 11.21
C VAL A 253 -7.47 0.87 9.95
N GLN A 254 -7.55 1.53 8.80
CA GLN A 254 -7.31 0.87 7.52
C GLN A 254 -5.82 0.51 7.38
N PHE A 255 -5.56 -0.78 7.16
CA PHE A 255 -4.24 -1.28 6.77
C PHE A 255 -3.91 -0.83 5.33
N VAL A 256 -2.71 -0.30 5.14
CA VAL A 256 -2.21 0.15 3.83
C VAL A 256 -1.23 -0.86 3.27
N GLY A 257 -0.27 -1.30 4.09
CA GLY A 257 0.74 -2.27 3.69
C GLY A 257 1.82 -2.42 4.76
N ALA A 258 2.86 -3.19 4.45
CA ALA A 258 3.96 -3.44 5.37
C ALA A 258 5.29 -3.54 4.61
N VAL A 259 6.39 -3.30 5.30
CA VAL A 259 7.73 -3.62 4.83
C VAL A 259 8.19 -4.81 5.66
N THR A 260 8.22 -5.99 5.06
CA THR A 260 8.60 -7.25 5.70
C THR A 260 9.88 -7.83 5.15
N GLN A 261 10.26 -7.49 3.92
CA GLN A 261 11.45 -8.03 3.26
C GLN A 261 12.72 -7.26 3.63
N ASN A 262 12.57 -5.99 4.00
CA ASN A 262 13.68 -5.07 4.26
C ASN A 262 13.70 -4.62 5.73
N LEU A 263 14.90 -4.30 6.21
CA LEU A 263 15.09 -3.71 7.54
C LEU A 263 15.10 -2.17 7.51
N PRO A 264 14.49 -1.51 8.51
CA PRO A 264 13.67 -2.10 9.57
C PRO A 264 12.29 -2.54 9.06
N MET A 265 11.70 -3.57 9.65
CA MET A 265 10.32 -3.97 9.32
C MET A 265 9.35 -2.85 9.73
N MET A 266 8.33 -2.62 8.92
CA MET A 266 7.37 -1.55 9.13
C MET A 266 5.94 -2.02 8.89
N ILE A 267 4.99 -1.49 9.65
CA ILE A 267 3.55 -1.60 9.38
C ILE A 267 3.03 -0.21 9.05
N VAL A 268 2.33 -0.09 7.92
CA VAL A 268 1.79 1.17 7.41
C VAL A 268 0.27 1.12 7.46
N VAL A 269 -0.31 2.11 8.14
CA VAL A 269 -1.76 2.26 8.32
C VAL A 269 -2.22 3.68 8.00
N GLU A 270 -3.54 3.88 7.89
CA GLU A 270 -4.13 5.20 7.64
C GLU A 270 -3.69 6.25 8.69
N TYR A 271 -3.44 7.46 8.21
CA TYR A 271 -3.12 8.59 9.07
C TYR A 271 -4.36 9.19 9.73
N ASN A 272 -4.38 9.20 11.06
CA ASN A 272 -5.44 9.81 11.85
C ASN A 272 -5.06 11.22 12.32
N PRO A 273 -5.64 12.30 11.74
CA PRO A 273 -5.22 13.68 12.06
C PRO A 273 -5.60 14.12 13.47
N LYS A 274 -6.60 13.46 14.10
CA LYS A 274 -7.02 13.75 15.46
C LYS A 274 -6.15 13.05 16.52
N GLY A 275 -5.29 12.13 16.09
CA GLY A 275 -4.53 11.25 16.97
C GLY A 275 -5.43 10.34 17.79
N ASP A 276 -4.86 9.81 18.86
CA ASP A 276 -5.50 8.85 19.75
C ASP A 276 -6.60 9.48 20.60
N LEU A 277 -7.56 8.67 21.04
CA LEU A 277 -8.67 9.13 21.87
C LEU A 277 -8.17 9.77 23.18
N SER A 278 -7.16 9.19 23.83
CA SER A 278 -6.53 9.73 25.04
C SER A 278 -5.91 11.11 24.80
N GLY A 279 -5.14 11.27 23.72
CA GLY A 279 -4.56 12.56 23.35
C GLY A 279 -5.62 13.60 22.97
N TYR A 280 -6.70 13.16 22.34
CA TYR A 280 -7.84 14.01 22.01
C TYR A 280 -8.57 14.50 23.28
N LEU A 281 -8.82 13.62 24.23
CA LEU A 281 -9.44 13.93 25.52
C LEU A 281 -8.59 14.89 26.36
N GLN A 282 -7.27 14.70 26.38
CA GLN A 282 -6.36 15.62 27.06
C GLN A 282 -6.37 17.03 26.44
N LYS A 283 -6.41 17.13 25.11
CA LYS A 283 -6.42 18.42 24.39
C LYS A 283 -7.76 19.15 24.45
N LYS A 284 -8.88 18.43 24.43
CA LYS A 284 -10.24 19.00 24.34
C LYS A 284 -11.00 19.02 25.65
N GLY A 285 -10.55 18.27 26.66
CA GLY A 285 -11.25 18.11 27.93
C GLY A 285 -12.52 17.27 27.80
N ARG A 286 -13.51 17.56 28.64
CA ARG A 286 -14.76 16.79 28.74
C ARG A 286 -15.55 16.83 27.42
N LEU A 287 -15.95 15.65 26.93
CA LEU A 287 -16.79 15.53 25.73
C LEU A 287 -18.25 15.88 26.02
N SER A 288 -18.92 16.46 25.02
CA SER A 288 -20.38 16.59 25.05
C SER A 288 -21.05 15.21 24.98
N PRO A 289 -22.21 15.00 25.64
CA PRO A 289 -22.89 13.70 25.65
C PRO A 289 -23.14 13.12 24.25
N SER A 290 -23.54 13.98 23.30
CA SER A 290 -23.75 13.61 21.90
C SER A 290 -22.49 13.10 21.18
N LYS A 291 -21.32 13.67 21.48
CA LYS A 291 -20.04 13.24 20.89
C LYS A 291 -19.55 11.95 21.54
N ALA A 292 -19.71 11.81 22.85
CA ALA A 292 -19.39 10.60 23.58
C ALA A 292 -20.19 9.40 23.06
N LEU A 293 -21.51 9.56 22.88
CA LEU A 293 -22.37 8.54 22.27
C LEU A 293 -21.92 8.16 20.85
N ARG A 294 -21.56 9.16 20.03
CA ARG A 294 -21.07 8.90 18.67
C ARG A 294 -19.78 8.07 18.67
N PHE A 295 -18.81 8.43 19.51
CA PHE A 295 -17.56 7.68 19.64
C PHE A 295 -17.82 6.26 20.16
N ALA A 296 -18.68 6.10 21.17
CA ALA A 296 -19.03 4.79 21.71
C ALA A 296 -19.67 3.89 20.64
N LEU A 297 -20.61 4.42 19.85
CA LEU A 297 -21.23 3.68 18.74
C LEU A 297 -20.22 3.30 17.65
N ASP A 298 -19.31 4.20 17.31
CA ASP A 298 -18.27 3.93 16.30
C ASP A 298 -17.29 2.84 16.79
N ILE A 299 -16.90 2.86 18.06
CA ILE A 299 -16.06 1.81 18.67
C ILE A 299 -16.83 0.48 18.70
N ALA A 300 -18.09 0.48 19.14
CA ALA A 300 -18.91 -0.72 19.22
C ALA A 300 -19.09 -1.38 17.84
N ARG A 301 -19.29 -0.59 16.78
CA ARG A 301 -19.35 -1.10 15.40
C ARG A 301 -18.04 -1.76 14.96
N GLY A 302 -16.90 -1.15 15.28
CA GLY A 302 -15.58 -1.73 15.00
C GLY A 302 -15.38 -3.06 15.72
N MET A 303 -15.69 -3.11 17.01
CA MET A 303 -15.57 -4.32 17.82
C MET A 303 -16.52 -5.43 17.36
N ASN A 304 -17.76 -5.09 17.02
CA ASN A 304 -18.72 -6.07 16.50
C ASN A 304 -18.21 -6.71 15.20
N TYR A 305 -17.67 -5.90 14.28
CA TYR A 305 -17.08 -6.42 13.05
C TYR A 305 -15.92 -7.38 13.32
N LEU A 306 -15.01 -7.04 14.25
CA LEU A 306 -13.87 -7.91 14.59
C LEU A 306 -14.32 -9.28 15.08
N HIS A 307 -15.36 -9.32 15.92
CA HIS A 307 -15.92 -10.56 16.45
C HIS A 307 -16.75 -11.34 15.41
N GLU A 308 -17.23 -10.69 14.35
CA GLU A 308 -17.97 -11.33 13.25
C GLU A 308 -17.05 -11.89 12.14
N CYS A 309 -15.74 -11.58 12.18
CA CYS A 309 -14.78 -12.12 11.22
C CYS A 309 -14.77 -13.66 11.24
N LYS A 310 -14.74 -14.27 10.04
CA LYS A 310 -14.62 -15.72 9.84
C LYS A 310 -13.29 -16.03 9.12
N PRO A 311 -12.67 -17.21 9.31
CA PRO A 311 -13.16 -18.38 10.05
C PRO A 311 -13.15 -18.22 11.57
N ASP A 312 -12.21 -17.45 12.11
CA ASP A 312 -12.08 -17.21 13.55
C ASP A 312 -12.35 -15.74 13.90
N PRO A 313 -13.09 -15.48 15.00
CA PRO A 313 -13.34 -14.14 15.47
C PRO A 313 -12.03 -13.48 15.92
N ILE A 314 -11.83 -12.21 15.53
CA ILE A 314 -10.65 -11.44 15.95
C ILE A 314 -10.95 -10.83 17.31
N ILE A 315 -10.27 -11.29 18.36
CA ILE A 315 -10.40 -10.74 19.70
C ILE A 315 -9.33 -9.65 19.89
N HIS A 316 -9.77 -8.42 20.21
CA HIS A 316 -8.85 -7.29 20.34
C HIS A 316 -7.91 -7.39 21.56
N CYS A 317 -8.29 -8.09 22.64
CA CYS A 317 -7.47 -8.33 23.85
C CYS A 317 -6.91 -7.10 24.64
N ASP A 318 -6.74 -5.93 24.05
CA ASP A 318 -6.15 -4.73 24.66
C ASP A 318 -6.92 -3.44 24.32
N LEU A 319 -8.22 -3.37 24.65
CA LEU A 319 -9.04 -2.21 24.33
C LEU A 319 -8.73 -1.03 25.28
N THR A 320 -7.84 -0.13 24.85
CA THR A 320 -7.43 1.04 25.65
C THR A 320 -7.64 2.37 24.91
N PRO A 321 -7.81 3.51 25.62
CA PRO A 321 -8.01 4.81 24.99
C PRO A 321 -6.74 5.40 24.36
N LYS A 322 -5.57 4.78 24.55
CA LYS A 322 -4.31 5.15 23.88
C LYS A 322 -4.15 4.24 22.67
N CYS A 323 -3.68 4.76 21.53
CA CYS A 323 -3.04 3.89 20.54
C CYS A 323 -1.56 3.78 20.93
N GLN A 324 -1.23 3.16 22.07
CA GLN A 324 0.15 2.76 22.25
C GLN A 324 0.43 1.70 23.32
N LYS A 325 1.12 0.68 22.81
CA LYS A 325 1.99 -0.32 23.41
C LYS A 325 1.28 -1.60 23.88
N TYR A 326 1.73 -2.70 23.27
CA TYR A 326 1.60 -4.09 23.70
C TYR A 326 0.30 -4.84 23.32
N PHE A 327 0.34 -5.47 22.14
CA PHE A 327 -0.09 -6.87 22.05
C PHE A 327 1.12 -7.73 22.42
N ALA A 328 1.41 -7.81 23.72
CA ALA A 328 2.32 -8.78 24.29
C ALA A 328 1.57 -9.45 25.44
N GLY A 329 1.06 -10.63 25.13
CA GLY A 329 0.34 -11.55 26.01
C GLY A 329 0.22 -12.85 25.26
#